data_AF-A0A0K6FKX7-F1
#
_entry.id   AF-A0A0K6FKX7-F1
#
_cell.length_a   1.000
_cell.length_b   1.000
_cell.length_c   1.000
_cell.angle_alpha   90.00
_cell.angle_beta   90.00
_cell.angle_gamma   90.00
#
_symmetry.space_group_name_H-M   'P 1'
#
loop_
_entity.id
_entity.type
_entity.pdbx_description
1 polymer ?
#
loop_
_entity_poly.entity_id
_entity_poly.type
_entity_poly.pdbx_seq_one_letter_code
_entity_poly.pdbx_strand_id
1 'polypeptide(L)'
;MSSESSHNEVNLARLLRRLEKAVNSQEWSYQSLTESSATWIRAEGMLQSVSYARKLLSSIRNDEDSPISSTTSSSEYLQATENKIDALESVLNDVRSRAQPKKSKPPSYLSHVPPPRPKPVLQPTVTVTSEEIKSPEEMTSQALLPVGDDEDRGPAPRSPVNDLLPSTPLPQLETKHTRPNPSDPSSDSLLPPRSRPSASVSASPTTDLPAFMHTSLQTQEDLSEQLAQMAAQLKRNAQTFAAQLHEDNALVQLAHDQLEGVHTRVKTERSTLRDFSSKSGYTTCMTIGIMAVVIISWVMMFLMIKVT
;
A
#
# COMPACT_ATOMS: atom_id res chain seq x y z
N MET A 1 31.07 -24.71 6.93
CA MET A 1 31.38 -23.28 6.74
C MET A 1 31.56 -22.97 5.26
N SER A 2 32.58 -23.49 4.55
CA SER A 2 32.82 -23.19 3.12
C SER A 2 31.62 -23.33 2.16
N SER A 3 30.67 -24.23 2.46
CA SER A 3 29.42 -24.41 1.70
C SER A 3 28.53 -23.15 1.67
N GLU A 4 28.57 -22.31 2.71
CA GLU A 4 27.75 -21.10 2.82
C GLU A 4 28.35 -19.97 1.98
N SER A 5 29.66 -19.76 2.02
CA SER A 5 30.38 -18.82 1.14
C SER A 5 30.13 -19.13 -0.34
N SER A 6 30.29 -20.38 -0.78
CA SER A 6 30.01 -20.79 -2.17
C SER A 6 28.53 -20.61 -2.57
N HIS A 7 27.59 -20.81 -1.63
CA HIS A 7 26.17 -20.51 -1.88
C HIS A 7 25.92 -19.00 -2.02
N ASN A 8 26.58 -18.18 -1.20
CA ASN A 8 26.52 -16.72 -1.24
C ASN A 8 27.10 -16.18 -2.55
N GLU A 9 28.24 -16.71 -3.04
CA GLU A 9 28.85 -16.35 -4.33
C GLU A 9 27.90 -16.62 -5.51
N VAL A 10 27.36 -17.84 -5.58
CA VAL A 10 26.41 -18.23 -6.64
C VAL A 10 25.13 -17.38 -6.57
N ASN A 11 24.66 -17.03 -5.38
CA ASN A 11 23.51 -16.15 -5.20
C ASN A 11 23.83 -14.69 -5.59
N LEU A 12 25.01 -14.18 -5.25
CA LEU A 12 25.48 -12.85 -5.64
C LEU A 12 25.58 -12.72 -7.16
N ALA A 13 26.20 -13.69 -7.85
CA ALA A 13 26.30 -13.71 -9.30
C ALA A 13 24.93 -13.77 -9.99
N ARG A 14 23.99 -14.58 -9.45
CA ARG A 14 22.59 -14.64 -9.93
C ARG A 14 21.82 -13.34 -9.68
N LEU A 15 22.03 -12.70 -8.53
CA LEU A 15 21.39 -11.45 -8.14
C LEU A 15 21.89 -10.30 -9.01
N LEU A 16 23.20 -10.15 -9.18
CA LEU A 16 23.81 -9.15 -10.05
C LEU A 16 23.32 -9.29 -11.50
N ARG A 17 23.32 -10.50 -12.05
CA ARG A 17 22.83 -10.73 -13.43
C ARG A 17 21.33 -10.42 -13.60
N ARG A 18 20.53 -10.55 -12.53
CA ARG A 18 19.12 -10.12 -12.51
C ARG A 18 19.00 -8.60 -12.41
N LEU A 19 19.82 -7.95 -11.58
CA LEU A 19 19.87 -6.49 -11.43
C LEU A 19 20.34 -5.80 -12.73
N GLU A 20 21.48 -6.21 -13.29
CA GLU A 20 21.99 -5.75 -14.58
C GLU A 20 20.93 -5.88 -15.69
N LYS A 21 20.27 -7.06 -15.79
CA LYS A 21 19.18 -7.25 -16.76
C LYS A 21 18.01 -6.32 -16.49
N ALA A 22 17.57 -6.18 -15.23
CA ALA A 22 16.45 -5.33 -14.88
C ALA A 22 16.73 -3.84 -15.19
N VAL A 23 17.89 -3.32 -14.76
CA VAL A 23 18.32 -1.92 -15.03
C VAL A 23 18.41 -1.63 -16.53
N ASN A 24 18.95 -2.56 -17.31
CA ASN A 24 19.10 -2.40 -18.76
C ASN A 24 17.80 -2.63 -19.54
N SER A 25 16.82 -3.34 -18.96
CA SER A 25 15.51 -3.59 -19.58
C SER A 25 14.45 -2.54 -19.23
N GLN A 26 14.64 -1.82 -18.12
CA GLN A 26 13.73 -0.78 -17.67
C GLN A 26 14.13 0.55 -18.31
N GLU A 27 13.28 1.09 -19.17
CA GLU A 27 13.45 2.48 -19.59
C GLU A 27 13.19 3.40 -18.38
N TRP A 28 14.17 4.24 -18.04
CA TRP A 28 14.11 5.14 -16.88
C TRP A 28 13.59 6.55 -17.23
N SER A 29 13.16 6.75 -18.49
CA SER A 29 12.42 7.93 -18.89
C SER A 29 10.97 7.82 -18.40
N TYR A 30 10.39 8.94 -17.98
CA TYR A 30 9.00 9.08 -17.61
C TYR A 30 8.48 10.40 -18.17
N GLN A 31 7.25 10.40 -18.69
CA GLN A 31 6.59 11.56 -19.26
C GLN A 31 5.48 12.08 -18.33
N SER A 32 4.86 11.21 -17.52
CA SER A 32 3.85 11.61 -16.52
C SER A 32 4.34 11.60 -15.07
N LEU A 33 3.63 12.34 -14.21
CA LEU A 33 3.87 12.36 -12.76
C LEU A 33 3.62 10.98 -12.10
N THR A 34 2.65 10.23 -12.62
CA THR A 34 2.32 8.87 -12.18
C THR A 34 3.41 7.87 -12.53
N GLU A 35 4.00 7.97 -13.74
CA GLU A 35 5.19 7.21 -14.11
C GLU A 35 6.39 7.57 -13.21
N SER A 36 6.61 8.86 -12.92
CA SER A 36 7.69 9.30 -12.00
C SER A 36 7.58 8.64 -10.63
N SER A 37 6.36 8.52 -10.08
CA SER A 37 6.13 7.82 -8.81
C SER A 37 6.41 6.31 -8.93
N ALA A 38 5.97 5.68 -10.02
CA ALA A 38 6.19 4.25 -10.25
C ALA A 38 7.66 3.90 -10.51
N THR A 39 8.41 4.71 -11.25
CA THR A 39 9.86 4.54 -11.47
C THR A 39 10.65 4.78 -10.20
N TRP A 40 10.27 5.77 -9.38
CA TRP A 40 10.87 5.99 -8.05
C TRP A 40 10.70 4.77 -7.13
N ILE A 41 9.49 4.18 -7.05
CA ILE A 41 9.24 2.97 -6.24
C ILE A 41 10.08 1.78 -6.75
N ARG A 42 10.19 1.60 -8.08
CA ARG A 42 11.03 0.54 -8.68
C ARG A 42 12.51 0.75 -8.35
N ALA A 43 13.02 1.96 -8.48
CA ALA A 43 14.40 2.30 -8.14
C ALA A 43 14.70 2.02 -6.66
N GLU A 44 13.79 2.35 -5.73
CA GLU A 44 13.95 2.06 -4.30
C GLU A 44 14.01 0.55 -4.01
N GLY A 45 13.13 -0.25 -4.62
CA GLY A 45 13.13 -1.72 -4.47
C GLY A 45 14.37 -2.38 -5.08
N MET A 46 14.92 -1.83 -6.15
CA MET A 46 16.19 -2.27 -6.72
C MET A 46 17.38 -1.83 -5.86
N LEU A 47 17.33 -0.66 -5.23
CA LEU A 47 18.36 -0.19 -4.30
C LEU A 47 18.44 -1.09 -3.05
N GLN A 48 17.30 -1.59 -2.56
CA GLN A 48 17.28 -2.59 -1.48
C GLN A 48 17.99 -3.89 -1.88
N SER A 49 17.81 -4.37 -3.12
CA SER A 49 18.48 -5.59 -3.59
C SER A 49 19.97 -5.37 -3.91
N VAL A 50 20.37 -4.16 -4.32
CA VAL A 50 21.79 -3.73 -4.37
C VAL A 50 22.40 -3.71 -2.95
N SER A 51 21.67 -3.21 -1.94
CA SER A 51 22.13 -3.24 -0.55
C SER A 51 22.30 -4.66 0.00
N TYR A 52 21.48 -5.61 -0.47
CA TYR A 52 21.61 -7.03 -0.16
C TYR A 52 22.81 -7.66 -0.90
N ALA A 53 23.10 -7.25 -2.14
CA ALA A 53 24.31 -7.65 -2.85
C ALA A 53 25.59 -7.21 -2.10
N ARG A 54 25.65 -5.99 -1.54
CA ARG A 54 26.78 -5.59 -0.66
C ARG A 54 26.89 -6.46 0.60
N LYS A 55 25.78 -6.87 1.20
CA LYS A 55 25.80 -7.77 2.38
C LYS A 55 26.33 -9.17 2.03
N LEU A 56 25.93 -9.71 0.88
CA LEU A 56 26.48 -10.96 0.33
C LEU A 56 28.00 -10.83 0.08
N LEU A 57 28.43 -9.77 -0.60
CA LEU A 57 29.85 -9.49 -0.87
C LEU A 57 30.67 -9.40 0.43
N SER A 58 30.19 -8.66 1.42
CA SER A 58 30.84 -8.56 2.73
C SER A 58 30.89 -9.88 3.48
N SER A 59 29.89 -10.75 3.34
CA SER A 59 29.92 -12.09 3.95
C SER A 59 30.99 -12.97 3.31
N ILE A 60 31.08 -12.98 1.97
CA ILE A 60 32.07 -13.76 1.23
C ILE A 60 33.49 -13.29 1.58
N ARG A 61 33.72 -11.97 1.61
CA ARG A 61 34.99 -11.36 2.01
C ARG A 61 35.42 -11.80 3.42
N ASN A 62 34.52 -11.73 4.38
CA ASN A 62 34.81 -12.12 5.77
C ASN A 62 35.13 -13.62 5.93
N ASP A 63 34.61 -14.49 5.04
CA ASP A 63 34.95 -15.92 5.00
C ASP A 63 36.34 -16.16 4.33
N GLU A 64 36.69 -15.36 3.31
CA GLU A 64 37.96 -15.43 2.57
C GLU A 64 39.16 -14.84 3.35
N ASP A 65 38.94 -13.95 4.33
CA ASP A 65 39.98 -13.42 5.24
C ASP A 65 40.59 -14.50 6.18
N SER A 66 40.16 -15.77 6.06
CA SER A 66 40.79 -16.93 6.69
C SER A 66 42.17 -17.23 6.04
N PRO A 67 43.26 -17.40 6.82
CA PRO A 67 44.65 -17.23 6.36
C PRO A 67 45.23 -18.37 5.49
N ILE A 68 44.39 -19.11 4.76
CA ILE A 68 44.74 -20.33 4.01
C ILE A 68 44.36 -20.24 2.51
N SER A 69 43.49 -19.31 2.11
CA SER A 69 42.81 -19.34 0.79
C SER A 69 43.12 -18.16 -0.15
N SER A 70 44.16 -17.37 0.11
CA SER A 70 44.46 -16.11 -0.60
C SER A 70 44.92 -16.30 -2.07
N THR A 71 43.97 -16.61 -2.95
CA THR A 71 44.18 -16.65 -4.41
C THR A 71 43.90 -15.29 -5.03
N THR A 72 44.88 -14.73 -5.76
CA THR A 72 44.78 -13.38 -6.37
C THR A 72 43.54 -13.23 -7.26
N SER A 73 43.17 -14.28 -7.98
CA SER A 73 41.98 -14.34 -8.84
C SER A 73 40.65 -14.18 -8.09
N SER A 74 40.56 -14.61 -6.82
CA SER A 74 39.36 -14.37 -5.99
C SER A 74 39.22 -12.87 -5.69
N SER A 75 40.32 -12.22 -5.30
CA SER A 75 40.36 -10.78 -5.02
C SER A 75 40.00 -9.92 -6.25
N GLU A 76 40.55 -10.24 -7.42
CA GLU A 76 40.22 -9.55 -8.68
C GLU A 76 38.73 -9.70 -9.06
N TYR A 77 38.16 -10.89 -8.88
CA TYR A 77 36.73 -11.13 -9.11
C TYR A 77 35.86 -10.33 -8.12
N LEU A 78 36.17 -10.37 -6.82
CA LEU A 78 35.45 -9.63 -5.79
C LEU A 78 35.47 -8.12 -6.09
N GLN A 79 36.64 -7.55 -6.40
CA GLN A 79 36.77 -6.14 -6.78
C GLN A 79 35.99 -5.80 -8.05
N ALA A 80 35.95 -6.70 -9.06
CA ALA A 80 35.12 -6.52 -10.24
C ALA A 80 33.61 -6.56 -9.92
N THR A 81 33.17 -7.34 -8.93
CA THR A 81 31.77 -7.31 -8.47
C THR A 81 31.44 -6.08 -7.62
N GLU A 82 32.39 -5.56 -6.83
CA GLU A 82 32.24 -4.31 -6.06
C GLU A 82 32.05 -3.12 -7.02
N ASN A 83 32.92 -2.97 -8.01
CA ASN A 83 32.80 -1.95 -9.06
C ASN A 83 31.46 -2.01 -9.82
N LYS A 84 30.91 -3.23 -10.04
CA LYS A 84 29.57 -3.42 -10.66
C LYS A 84 28.43 -2.99 -9.74
N ILE A 85 28.51 -3.33 -8.45
CA ILE A 85 27.53 -2.93 -7.43
C ILE A 85 27.48 -1.39 -7.33
N ASP A 86 28.64 -0.74 -7.31
CA ASP A 86 28.74 0.72 -7.20
C ASP A 86 28.23 1.43 -8.46
N ALA A 87 28.51 0.89 -9.66
CA ALA A 87 27.94 1.38 -10.91
C ALA A 87 26.40 1.28 -10.94
N LEU A 88 25.84 0.15 -10.48
CA LEU A 88 24.39 -0.04 -10.35
C LEU A 88 23.79 0.91 -9.30
N GLU A 89 24.42 1.07 -8.14
CA GLU A 89 23.97 2.00 -7.09
C GLU A 89 23.97 3.46 -7.57
N SER A 90 25.00 3.86 -8.33
CA SER A 90 25.09 5.20 -8.92
C SER A 90 23.93 5.51 -9.87
N VAL A 91 23.64 4.59 -10.81
CA VAL A 91 22.51 4.72 -11.75
C VAL A 91 21.17 4.76 -11.01
N LEU A 92 20.98 3.89 -10.01
CA LEU A 92 19.75 3.87 -9.21
C LEU A 92 19.57 5.14 -8.36
N ASN A 93 20.65 5.72 -7.84
CA ASN A 93 20.58 6.96 -7.06
C ASN A 93 20.33 8.20 -7.95
N ASP A 94 20.89 8.27 -9.17
CA ASP A 94 20.51 9.28 -10.15
C ASP A 94 19.00 9.22 -10.45
N VAL A 95 18.51 8.05 -10.86
CA VAL A 95 17.07 7.79 -11.10
C VAL A 95 16.22 8.14 -9.88
N ARG A 96 16.62 7.70 -8.68
CA ARG A 96 15.92 7.99 -7.42
C ARG A 96 15.83 9.49 -7.16
N SER A 97 16.89 10.25 -7.41
CA SER A 97 16.93 11.70 -7.20
C SER A 97 16.06 12.44 -8.23
N ARG A 98 16.14 12.01 -9.50
CA ARG A 98 15.43 12.58 -10.64
C ARG A 98 13.92 12.33 -10.56
N ALA A 99 13.51 11.10 -10.28
CA ALA A 99 12.11 10.68 -10.20
C ALA A 99 11.42 11.02 -8.85
N GLN A 100 12.15 11.61 -7.88
CA GLN A 100 11.65 11.84 -6.53
C GLN A 100 10.34 12.67 -6.54
N PRO A 101 9.23 12.16 -5.98
CA PRO A 101 7.98 12.90 -5.95
C PRO A 101 8.12 14.15 -5.08
N LYS A 102 8.04 15.32 -5.71
CA LYS A 102 8.06 16.63 -5.02
C LYS A 102 6.90 16.68 -4.04
N LYS A 103 7.21 16.76 -2.74
CA LYS A 103 6.24 16.82 -1.63
C LYS A 103 5.48 18.15 -1.61
N SER A 104 4.61 18.36 -2.59
CA SER A 104 3.63 19.44 -2.54
C SER A 104 2.71 19.21 -1.34
N LYS A 105 2.63 20.20 -0.45
CA LYS A 105 1.62 20.19 0.61
C LYS A 105 0.25 20.33 -0.06
N PRO A 106 -0.78 19.57 0.35
CA PRO A 106 -2.13 19.81 -0.17
C PRO A 106 -2.52 21.27 0.12
N PRO A 107 -3.24 21.94 -0.81
CA PRO A 107 -3.68 23.32 -0.60
C PRO A 107 -4.52 23.39 0.69
N SER A 108 -4.25 24.39 1.52
CA SER A 108 -4.89 24.48 2.83
C SER A 108 -6.40 24.72 2.67
N TYR A 109 -7.22 23.72 3.01
CA TYR A 109 -8.67 23.85 2.98
C TYR A 109 -9.19 24.99 3.87
N LEU A 110 -8.44 25.37 4.90
CA LEU A 110 -8.73 26.54 5.75
C LEU A 110 -8.76 27.87 4.98
N SER A 111 -8.08 27.95 3.82
CA SER A 111 -8.15 29.12 2.91
C SER A 111 -9.52 29.29 2.24
N HIS A 112 -10.37 28.26 2.26
CA HIS A 112 -11.69 28.25 1.63
C HIS A 112 -12.85 28.17 2.64
N VAL A 113 -12.57 28.09 3.94
CA VAL A 113 -13.59 28.12 5.00
C VAL A 113 -14.01 29.58 5.22
N PRO A 114 -15.29 29.96 5.00
CA PRO A 114 -15.75 31.30 5.32
C PRO A 114 -15.64 31.55 6.84
N PRO A 115 -15.23 32.74 7.30
CA PRO A 115 -15.14 33.03 8.72
C PRO A 115 -16.50 32.85 9.41
N PRO A 116 -16.56 32.22 10.60
CA PRO A 116 -17.82 31.94 11.27
C PRO A 116 -18.55 33.23 11.59
N ARG A 117 -19.81 33.35 11.11
CA ARG A 117 -20.64 34.54 11.38
C ARG A 117 -20.84 34.68 12.89
N PRO A 118 -20.76 35.90 13.45
CA PRO A 118 -21.04 36.12 14.87
C PRO A 118 -22.47 35.68 15.21
N LYS A 119 -22.62 34.94 16.31
CA LYS A 119 -23.94 34.48 16.78
C LYS A 119 -24.79 35.70 17.17
N PRO A 120 -26.06 35.81 16.70
CA PRO A 120 -26.96 36.84 17.18
C PRO A 120 -27.17 36.72 18.70
N VAL A 121 -26.89 37.79 19.44
CA VAL A 121 -27.14 37.86 20.88
C VAL A 121 -28.61 38.16 21.10
N LEU A 122 -29.41 37.11 21.26
CA LEU A 122 -30.78 37.23 21.74
C LEU A 122 -30.78 37.49 23.25
N GLN A 123 -30.91 38.77 23.63
CA GLN A 123 -31.35 39.12 24.98
C GLN A 123 -32.87 38.93 25.07
N PRO A 124 -33.35 38.35 26.18
CA PRO A 124 -34.58 38.87 26.79
C PRO A 124 -34.40 39.10 28.29
N THR A 125 -34.47 40.36 28.71
CA THR A 125 -34.58 40.74 30.12
C THR A 125 -36.03 40.62 30.57
N VAL A 126 -36.36 39.62 31.39
CA VAL A 126 -37.51 39.66 32.31
C VAL A 126 -37.12 39.00 33.64
N THR A 127 -37.36 39.70 34.74
CA THR A 127 -37.12 39.25 36.13
C THR A 127 -38.33 38.44 36.65
N VAL A 128 -38.16 37.61 37.71
CA VAL A 128 -39.04 37.49 38.92
C VAL A 128 -39.00 36.08 39.58
N THR A 129 -38.66 36.08 40.88
CA THR A 129 -38.95 35.08 41.96
C THR A 129 -38.18 33.74 42.04
N SER A 130 -38.04 33.29 43.30
CA SER A 130 -37.19 32.20 43.84
C SER A 130 -37.99 30.97 44.30
N GLU A 131 -37.38 30.14 45.20
CA GLU A 131 -37.78 28.82 45.76
C GLU A 131 -37.21 27.66 44.92
N GLU A 132 -36.10 26.99 45.26
CA GLU A 132 -35.72 26.25 46.48
C GLU A 132 -36.67 25.10 46.85
N ILE A 133 -36.18 23.85 46.73
CA ILE A 133 -36.42 22.67 47.62
C ILE A 133 -35.60 21.47 47.10
N LYS A 134 -35.53 20.37 47.88
CA LYS A 134 -34.50 19.31 47.87
C LYS A 134 -35.12 17.89 47.75
N SER A 135 -34.29 16.88 47.45
CA SER A 135 -34.51 15.40 47.51
C SER A 135 -35.40 14.88 48.66
N PRO A 136 -35.98 13.63 48.63
CA PRO A 136 -35.33 12.37 48.15
C PRO A 136 -36.21 11.19 47.59
N GLU A 137 -35.53 10.07 47.23
CA GLU A 137 -35.82 8.60 47.42
C GLU A 137 -37.18 7.92 47.05
N GLU A 138 -37.29 6.60 46.74
CA GLU A 138 -36.29 5.50 46.50
C GLU A 138 -36.54 4.82 45.10
N MET A 139 -37.02 3.57 44.82
CA MET A 139 -37.32 2.37 45.63
C MET A 139 -37.27 1.00 44.87
N THR A 140 -36.38 0.06 45.28
CA THR A 140 -36.40 -1.44 45.01
C THR A 140 -36.45 -1.98 43.54
N SER A 141 -36.00 -3.20 43.18
CA SER A 141 -35.45 -4.38 43.92
C SER A 141 -34.59 -5.34 43.05
N GLN A 142 -33.60 -6.01 43.67
CA GLN A 142 -33.17 -7.44 43.58
C GLN A 142 -33.26 -8.24 42.24
N ALA A 143 -32.36 -9.15 41.81
CA ALA A 143 -30.99 -9.61 42.19
C ALA A 143 -30.42 -10.46 40.97
N LEU A 144 -29.53 -11.47 40.96
CA LEU A 144 -28.72 -12.30 41.91
C LEU A 144 -27.54 -12.99 41.11
N LEU A 145 -26.89 -14.04 41.66
CA LEU A 145 -25.78 -14.88 41.11
C LEU A 145 -25.99 -16.37 41.58
N PRO A 146 -25.13 -17.43 41.40
CA PRO A 146 -23.71 -17.48 40.92
C PRO A 146 -23.23 -18.78 40.16
N VAL A 147 -21.89 -18.91 40.01
CA VAL A 147 -21.03 -20.14 39.84
C VAL A 147 -21.07 -20.92 38.51
N GLY A 148 -19.87 -21.37 38.07
CA GLY A 148 -19.65 -22.36 37.01
C GLY A 148 -18.19 -22.41 36.52
N ASP A 149 -17.33 -23.17 37.21
CA ASP A 149 -15.95 -23.49 36.78
C ASP A 149 -15.91 -24.72 35.87
N ASP A 150 -14.90 -24.82 34.98
CA ASP A 150 -14.40 -26.11 34.46
C ASP A 150 -12.97 -25.96 33.90
N GLU A 151 -12.16 -27.01 34.01
CA GLU A 151 -10.72 -27.04 33.69
C GLU A 151 -10.35 -28.08 32.60
N ASP A 152 -9.05 -28.12 32.27
CA ASP A 152 -8.29 -29.16 31.55
C ASP A 152 -8.27 -29.17 30.00
N ARG A 153 -7.04 -29.34 29.49
CA ARG A 153 -6.62 -30.42 28.57
C ARG A 153 -5.67 -29.99 27.44
N GLY A 154 -4.36 -30.12 27.70
CA GLY A 154 -3.39 -30.47 26.66
C GLY A 154 -3.49 -31.96 26.28
N PRO A 155 -2.83 -32.45 25.19
CA PRO A 155 -1.49 -32.05 24.78
C PRO A 155 -1.29 -31.85 23.26
N ALA A 156 -0.03 -31.65 22.85
CA ALA A 156 0.43 -31.53 21.45
C ALA A 156 0.78 -32.93 20.85
N PRO A 157 1.53 -33.06 19.73
CA PRO A 157 1.69 -32.18 18.56
C PRO A 157 1.39 -32.91 17.22
N ARG A 158 1.03 -32.19 16.15
CA ARG A 158 1.07 -32.74 14.77
C ARG A 158 1.55 -31.73 13.73
N SER A 159 2.75 -31.96 13.22
CA SER A 159 3.13 -31.60 11.85
C SER A 159 2.46 -32.60 10.88
N PRO A 160 2.10 -32.19 9.66
CA PRO A 160 3.05 -32.42 8.58
C PRO A 160 3.43 -31.16 7.78
N VAL A 161 4.54 -31.27 7.07
CA VAL A 161 4.96 -30.34 6.00
C VAL A 161 4.29 -30.80 4.68
N ASN A 162 4.20 -29.89 3.70
CA ASN A 162 3.49 -30.00 2.42
C ASN A 162 1.97 -29.71 2.57
N ASP A 163 1.31 -28.95 1.67
CA ASP A 163 1.77 -28.41 0.38
C ASP A 163 1.79 -26.88 0.32
N LEU A 164 2.96 -26.31 0.03
CA LEU A 164 3.07 -24.96 -0.54
C LEU A 164 3.01 -25.06 -2.06
N LEU A 165 1.81 -25.01 -2.65
CA LEU A 165 1.54 -24.50 -4.02
C LEU A 165 0.04 -24.63 -4.39
N PRO A 166 -0.73 -23.53 -4.40
CA PRO A 166 -2.01 -23.47 -5.12
C PRO A 166 -1.74 -23.44 -6.63
N SER A 167 -1.69 -24.62 -7.26
CA SER A 167 -1.61 -24.76 -8.72
C SER A 167 -3.00 -24.65 -9.35
N THR A 168 -3.52 -23.43 -9.49
CA THR A 168 -4.74 -23.12 -10.27
C THR A 168 -4.58 -21.78 -11.01
N PRO A 169 -5.24 -21.61 -12.18
CA PRO A 169 -4.78 -20.66 -13.18
C PRO A 169 -5.25 -19.22 -12.94
N LEU A 170 -4.37 -18.25 -13.21
CA LEU A 170 -4.82 -16.92 -13.62
C LEU A 170 -5.60 -17.04 -14.95
N PRO A 171 -6.72 -16.31 -15.12
CA PRO A 171 -7.18 -15.93 -16.44
C PRO A 171 -6.12 -15.01 -17.06
N GLN A 172 -5.24 -15.56 -17.92
CA GLN A 172 -4.30 -14.75 -18.67
C GLN A 172 -5.08 -13.79 -19.58
N LEU A 173 -4.96 -12.49 -19.36
CA LEU A 173 -5.36 -11.48 -20.34
C LEU A 173 -4.30 -11.38 -21.46
N GLU A 174 -4.00 -12.50 -22.12
CA GLU A 174 -3.11 -12.53 -23.27
C GLU A 174 -3.79 -11.86 -24.47
N THR A 175 -3.36 -10.63 -24.77
CA THR A 175 -3.69 -9.90 -26.00
C THR A 175 -2.96 -10.52 -27.20
N LYS A 176 -3.33 -11.76 -27.55
CA LYS A 176 -2.72 -12.52 -28.65
C LYS A 176 -3.01 -11.85 -30.00
N HIS A 177 -2.01 -11.20 -30.55
CA HIS A 177 -2.05 -10.59 -31.87
C HIS A 177 -2.08 -11.68 -32.95
N THR A 178 -3.24 -11.97 -33.55
CA THR A 178 -3.34 -12.82 -34.75
C THR A 178 -4.50 -12.38 -35.65
N ARG A 179 -4.14 -12.03 -36.89
CA ARG A 179 -4.98 -11.58 -38.01
C ARG A 179 -5.97 -12.63 -38.51
N PRO A 180 -7.22 -12.23 -38.81
CA PRO A 180 -8.01 -12.79 -39.91
C PRO A 180 -8.12 -11.81 -41.10
N ASN A 181 -8.56 -12.31 -42.25
CA ASN A 181 -8.84 -11.54 -43.47
C ASN A 181 -10.37 -11.39 -43.63
N PRO A 182 -10.91 -10.34 -44.28
CA PRO A 182 -12.36 -10.07 -44.28
C PRO A 182 -13.16 -10.89 -45.30
N SER A 183 -14.35 -11.33 -44.90
CA SER A 183 -15.44 -11.74 -45.81
C SER A 183 -16.80 -11.74 -45.08
N ASP A 184 -17.57 -10.67 -45.34
CA ASP A 184 -19.04 -10.56 -45.24
C ASP A 184 -19.78 -10.60 -43.87
N PRO A 185 -20.99 -9.98 -43.79
CA PRO A 185 -21.39 -9.27 -42.57
C PRO A 185 -22.70 -9.72 -41.91
N SER A 186 -22.87 -9.40 -40.63
CA SER A 186 -24.17 -9.31 -39.95
C SER A 186 -24.07 -8.45 -38.66
N SER A 187 -25.23 -7.95 -38.21
CA SER A 187 -25.49 -7.24 -36.95
C SER A 187 -24.97 -5.81 -36.74
N ASP A 188 -25.92 -4.88 -36.90
CA ASP A 188 -26.33 -3.95 -35.83
C ASP A 188 -25.36 -2.85 -35.36
N SER A 189 -24.94 -2.00 -36.31
CA SER A 189 -24.57 -0.62 -35.97
C SER A 189 -25.82 0.21 -35.69
N LEU A 190 -26.23 0.30 -34.43
CA LEU A 190 -27.37 1.12 -33.98
C LEU A 190 -27.04 2.62 -33.99
N LEU A 191 -26.97 3.20 -35.18
CA LEU A 191 -26.95 4.65 -35.41
C LEU A 191 -28.27 5.07 -36.09
N PRO A 192 -29.05 6.00 -35.51
CA PRO A 192 -30.30 6.44 -36.12
C PRO A 192 -30.05 7.16 -37.45
N PRO A 193 -30.87 6.94 -38.49
CA PRO A 193 -30.64 7.49 -39.82
C PRO A 193 -30.83 9.01 -39.82
N ARG A 194 -29.77 9.75 -40.15
CA ARG A 194 -29.81 11.21 -40.31
C ARG A 194 -30.61 11.60 -41.56
N SER A 195 -31.93 11.74 -41.39
CA SER A 195 -32.86 12.19 -42.42
C SER A 195 -32.43 13.56 -42.97
N ARG A 196 -32.09 13.58 -44.26
CA ARG A 196 -31.63 14.77 -44.98
C ARG A 196 -32.76 15.29 -45.87
N PRO A 197 -33.51 16.34 -45.48
CA PRO A 197 -34.53 16.91 -46.36
C PRO A 197 -33.88 17.48 -47.61
N SER A 198 -34.33 17.03 -48.79
CA SER A 198 -33.90 17.57 -50.06
C SER A 198 -34.71 18.83 -50.36
N ALA A 199 -34.12 20.00 -50.14
CA ALA A 199 -34.80 21.28 -50.32
C ALA A 199 -34.92 21.66 -51.81
N SER A 200 -35.95 21.14 -52.48
CA SER A 200 -36.37 21.61 -53.80
C SER A 200 -36.93 23.04 -53.69
N VAL A 201 -36.31 24.01 -54.36
CA VAL A 201 -36.74 25.41 -54.32
C VAL A 201 -38.01 25.61 -55.14
N SER A 202 -39.14 25.93 -54.48
CA SER A 202 -40.31 26.60 -55.09
C SER A 202 -41.34 27.12 -54.07
N ALA A 203 -42.00 28.22 -54.45
CA ALA A 203 -43.33 28.69 -54.03
C ALA A 203 -43.59 29.13 -52.56
N SER A 204 -43.49 30.45 -52.34
CA SER A 204 -44.42 31.34 -51.60
C SER A 204 -44.74 31.14 -50.09
N PRO A 205 -44.84 32.23 -49.28
CA PRO A 205 -45.11 32.15 -47.84
C PRO A 205 -46.57 32.49 -47.43
N THR A 206 -47.31 31.51 -46.89
CA THR A 206 -48.57 31.75 -46.16
C THR A 206 -48.85 30.72 -45.06
N THR A 207 -48.97 31.19 -43.81
CA THR A 207 -49.75 30.56 -42.71
C THR A 207 -49.17 29.31 -42.01
N ASP A 208 -47.89 29.34 -41.61
CA ASP A 208 -47.30 28.35 -40.69
C ASP A 208 -47.48 28.71 -39.21
N LEU A 209 -48.64 28.32 -38.64
CA LEU A 209 -48.87 28.29 -37.18
C LEU A 209 -49.08 26.89 -36.57
N PRO A 210 -49.72 25.90 -37.24
CA PRO A 210 -49.86 24.56 -36.64
C PRO A 210 -48.54 23.77 -36.65
N ALA A 211 -47.72 23.93 -37.71
CA ALA A 211 -46.46 23.19 -37.88
C ALA A 211 -45.46 23.43 -36.73
N PHE A 212 -45.33 24.68 -36.26
CA PHE A 212 -44.46 25.02 -35.13
C PHE A 212 -44.94 24.44 -33.80
N MET A 213 -46.26 24.33 -33.57
CA MET A 213 -46.77 23.69 -32.35
C MET A 213 -46.54 22.17 -32.37
N HIS A 214 -46.73 21.52 -33.52
CA HIS A 214 -46.40 20.10 -33.66
C HIS A 214 -44.90 19.82 -33.49
N THR A 215 -44.01 20.65 -34.07
CA THR A 215 -42.56 20.45 -33.89
C THR A 215 -42.12 20.66 -32.44
N SER A 216 -42.69 21.65 -31.74
CA SER A 216 -42.41 21.89 -30.32
C SER A 216 -42.83 20.69 -29.44
N LEU A 217 -44.05 20.18 -29.63
CA LEU A 217 -44.52 18.98 -28.92
C LEU A 217 -43.65 17.75 -29.21
N GLN A 218 -43.28 17.53 -30.48
CA GLN A 218 -42.42 16.41 -30.86
C GLN A 218 -41.01 16.52 -30.24
N THR A 219 -40.43 17.72 -30.13
CA THR A 219 -39.16 17.90 -29.40
C THR A 219 -39.30 17.73 -27.89
N GLN A 220 -40.48 18.03 -27.31
CA GLN A 220 -40.75 17.78 -25.90
C GLN A 220 -40.89 16.28 -25.61
N GLU A 221 -41.51 15.53 -26.53
CA GLU A 221 -41.67 14.08 -26.46
C GLU A 221 -40.33 13.35 -26.59
N ASP A 222 -39.51 13.71 -27.60
CA ASP A 222 -38.13 13.20 -27.80
C ASP A 222 -37.22 13.46 -26.58
N LEU A 223 -37.23 14.69 -26.04
CA LEU A 223 -36.50 15.00 -24.81
C LEU A 223 -37.01 14.21 -23.59
N SER A 224 -38.32 13.95 -23.50
CA SER A 224 -38.89 13.14 -22.41
C SER A 224 -38.51 11.66 -22.52
N GLU A 225 -38.46 11.12 -23.74
CA GLU A 225 -38.01 9.75 -23.99
C GLU A 225 -36.51 9.61 -23.70
N GLN A 226 -35.69 10.55 -24.20
CA GLN A 226 -34.25 10.54 -23.93
C GLN A 226 -33.93 10.64 -22.42
N LEU A 227 -34.70 11.44 -21.67
CA LEU A 227 -34.57 11.55 -20.21
C LEU A 227 -35.02 10.25 -19.52
N ALA A 228 -36.10 9.62 -19.98
CA ALA A 228 -36.55 8.31 -19.48
C ALA A 228 -35.51 7.20 -19.76
N GLN A 229 -34.92 7.17 -20.95
CA GLN A 229 -33.83 6.25 -21.32
C GLN A 229 -32.58 6.50 -20.44
N MET A 230 -32.16 7.76 -20.25
CA MET A 230 -31.04 8.09 -19.34
C MET A 230 -31.35 7.73 -17.88
N ALA A 231 -32.57 7.92 -17.40
CA ALA A 231 -32.98 7.52 -16.06
C ALA A 231 -32.97 5.99 -15.88
N ALA A 232 -33.40 5.23 -16.90
CA ALA A 232 -33.32 3.77 -16.91
C ALA A 232 -31.86 3.28 -16.94
N GLN A 233 -30.99 3.92 -17.73
CA GLN A 233 -29.56 3.62 -17.77
C GLN A 233 -28.88 3.94 -16.43
N LEU A 234 -29.14 5.12 -15.84
CA LEU A 234 -28.63 5.51 -14.54
C LEU A 234 -29.09 4.55 -13.43
N LYS A 235 -30.35 4.11 -13.45
CA LYS A 235 -30.87 3.08 -12.54
C LYS A 235 -30.14 1.75 -12.70
N ARG A 236 -29.87 1.32 -13.94
CA ARG A 236 -29.13 0.08 -14.21
C ARG A 236 -27.67 0.18 -13.73
N ASN A 237 -27.02 1.31 -13.99
CA ASN A 237 -25.66 1.58 -13.51
C ASN A 237 -25.60 1.62 -11.97
N ALA A 238 -26.58 2.25 -11.31
CA ALA A 238 -26.69 2.25 -9.85
C ALA A 238 -26.91 0.84 -9.27
N GLN A 239 -27.67 -0.01 -9.95
CA GLN A 239 -27.83 -1.42 -9.55
C GLN A 239 -26.53 -2.22 -9.71
N THR A 240 -25.75 -2.01 -10.79
CA THR A 240 -24.44 -2.67 -10.93
C THR A 240 -23.43 -2.16 -9.91
N PHE A 241 -23.40 -0.86 -9.62
CA PHE A 241 -22.53 -0.31 -8.57
C PHE A 241 -22.93 -0.79 -7.17
N ALA A 242 -24.23 -0.95 -6.87
CA ALA A 242 -24.68 -1.52 -5.60
C ALA A 242 -24.27 -2.99 -5.42
N ALA A 243 -24.27 -3.77 -6.50
CA ALA A 243 -23.78 -5.16 -6.48
C ALA A 243 -22.25 -5.20 -6.27
N GLN A 244 -21.49 -4.41 -7.04
CA GLN A 244 -20.04 -4.31 -6.91
C GLN A 244 -19.61 -3.82 -5.52
N LEU A 245 -20.28 -2.80 -4.97
CA LEU A 245 -20.02 -2.32 -3.61
C LEU A 245 -20.29 -3.37 -2.53
N HIS A 246 -21.17 -4.35 -2.77
CA HIS A 246 -21.39 -5.45 -1.82
C HIS A 246 -20.27 -6.50 -1.88
N GLU A 247 -19.82 -6.84 -3.09
CA GLU A 247 -18.66 -7.72 -3.32
C GLU A 247 -17.37 -7.09 -2.78
N ASP A 248 -17.10 -5.82 -3.09
CA ASP A 248 -15.99 -5.04 -2.55
C ASP A 248 -16.04 -4.96 -1.02
N ASN A 249 -17.23 -4.82 -0.41
CA ASN A 249 -17.36 -4.79 1.05
C ASN A 249 -16.98 -6.14 1.67
N ALA A 250 -17.38 -7.26 1.06
CA ALA A 250 -16.99 -8.59 1.51
C ALA A 250 -15.47 -8.81 1.38
N LEU A 251 -14.84 -8.34 0.29
CA LEU A 251 -13.39 -8.37 0.12
C LEU A 251 -12.67 -7.49 1.15
N VAL A 252 -13.22 -6.31 1.49
CA VAL A 252 -12.69 -5.43 2.52
C VAL A 252 -12.81 -6.04 3.92
N GLN A 253 -13.91 -6.72 4.25
CA GLN A 253 -14.06 -7.46 5.51
C GLN A 253 -13.04 -8.60 5.60
N LEU A 254 -12.92 -9.43 4.56
CA LEU A 254 -11.93 -10.52 4.50
C LEU A 254 -10.48 -10.01 4.59
N ALA A 255 -10.18 -8.85 4.02
CA ALA A 255 -8.88 -8.19 4.19
C ALA A 255 -8.68 -7.62 5.61
N HIS A 256 -9.74 -7.18 6.28
CA HIS A 256 -9.70 -6.73 7.68
C HIS A 256 -9.45 -7.88 8.64
N ASP A 257 -10.15 -9.01 8.49
CA ASP A 257 -9.96 -10.22 9.29
C ASP A 257 -8.54 -10.78 9.15
N GLN A 258 -8.00 -10.80 7.93
CA GLN A 258 -6.60 -11.17 7.69
C GLN A 258 -5.62 -10.18 8.32
N LEU A 259 -5.90 -8.87 8.27
CA LEU A 259 -5.06 -7.85 8.90
C LEU A 259 -5.08 -7.98 10.42
N GLU A 260 -6.22 -8.27 11.05
CA GLU A 260 -6.31 -8.52 12.49
C GLU A 260 -5.62 -9.83 12.89
N GLY A 261 -5.77 -10.90 12.10
CA GLY A 261 -5.04 -12.15 12.30
C GLY A 261 -3.51 -11.98 12.20
N VAL A 262 -3.02 -11.20 11.23
CA VAL A 262 -1.60 -10.85 11.11
C VAL A 262 -1.16 -9.93 12.26
N HIS A 263 -1.97 -8.93 12.63
CA HIS A 263 -1.64 -7.99 13.71
C HIS A 263 -1.55 -8.68 15.09
N THR A 264 -2.52 -9.54 15.43
CA THR A 264 -2.51 -10.33 16.67
C THR A 264 -1.35 -11.32 16.71
N ARG A 265 -1.04 -11.97 15.59
CA ARG A 265 0.15 -12.82 15.44
C ARG A 265 1.44 -12.04 15.65
N VAL A 266 1.64 -10.93 14.92
CA VAL A 266 2.85 -10.08 15.03
C VAL A 266 2.98 -9.47 16.43
N LYS A 267 1.89 -9.11 17.10
CA LYS A 267 1.89 -8.63 18.49
C LYS A 267 2.34 -9.72 19.47
N THR A 268 1.91 -10.97 19.26
CA THR A 268 2.29 -12.14 20.07
C THR A 268 3.76 -12.51 19.84
N GLU A 269 4.18 -12.66 18.59
CA GLU A 269 5.59 -12.90 18.21
C GLU A 269 6.50 -11.77 18.73
N ARG A 270 6.07 -10.51 18.66
CA ARG A 270 6.82 -9.37 19.20
C ARG A 270 6.93 -9.39 20.73
N SER A 271 5.93 -9.91 21.46
CA SER A 271 6.10 -10.10 22.91
C SER A 271 7.14 -11.17 23.18
N THR A 272 6.99 -12.38 22.61
CA THR A 272 7.94 -13.47 22.88
C THR A 272 9.37 -13.10 22.49
N LEU A 273 9.59 -12.45 21.35
CA LEU A 273 10.92 -11.93 20.97
C LEU A 273 11.45 -10.87 21.96
N ARG A 274 10.60 -9.98 22.50
CA ARG A 274 11.00 -9.00 23.52
C ARG A 274 11.33 -9.69 24.86
N ASP A 275 10.58 -10.72 25.21
CA ASP A 275 10.71 -11.44 26.48
C ASP A 275 11.92 -12.40 26.47
N PHE A 276 12.36 -12.87 25.28
CA PHE A 276 13.68 -13.48 25.07
C PHE A 276 14.82 -12.45 25.00
N SER A 277 14.60 -11.30 24.37
CA SER A 277 15.61 -10.22 24.23
C SER A 277 15.99 -9.57 25.57
N SER A 278 15.00 -9.33 26.45
CA SER A 278 15.27 -8.84 27.82
C SER A 278 16.11 -9.83 28.63
N LYS A 279 15.98 -11.14 28.37
CA LYS A 279 16.71 -12.21 29.04
C LYS A 279 18.17 -12.33 28.57
N SER A 280 18.47 -12.08 27.30
CA SER A 280 19.87 -12.04 26.80
C SER A 280 20.59 -10.73 27.14
N GLY A 281 19.85 -9.64 27.35
CA GLY A 281 20.39 -8.39 27.86
C GLY A 281 21.01 -8.51 29.27
N TYR A 282 20.46 -9.34 30.15
CA TYR A 282 20.89 -9.43 31.55
C TYR A 282 22.34 -9.94 31.71
N THR A 283 22.73 -11.00 31.01
CA THR A 283 24.09 -11.55 31.07
C THR A 283 25.12 -10.56 30.52
N THR A 284 24.78 -9.87 29.44
CA THR A 284 25.62 -8.81 28.83
C THR A 284 25.76 -7.60 29.75
N CYS A 285 24.68 -7.20 30.42
CA CYS A 285 24.71 -6.13 31.43
C CYS A 285 25.60 -6.52 32.63
N MET A 286 25.53 -7.77 33.08
CA MET A 286 26.34 -8.26 34.19
C MET A 286 27.84 -8.30 33.86
N THR A 287 28.23 -8.73 32.65
CA THR A 287 29.66 -8.73 32.24
C THR A 287 30.19 -7.31 32.04
N ILE A 288 29.39 -6.39 31.49
CA ILE A 288 29.73 -4.95 31.42
C ILE A 288 29.91 -4.36 32.83
N GLY A 289 29.04 -4.72 33.79
CA GLY A 289 29.16 -4.30 35.19
C GLY A 289 30.46 -4.77 35.85
N ILE A 290 30.85 -6.04 35.63
CA ILE A 290 32.11 -6.59 36.15
C ILE A 290 33.31 -5.89 35.52
N MET A 291 33.32 -5.65 34.21
CA MET A 291 34.35 -4.88 33.52
C MET A 291 34.49 -3.46 34.09
N ALA A 292 33.36 -2.77 34.34
CA ALA A 292 33.37 -1.43 34.93
C ALA A 292 34.00 -1.41 36.34
N VAL A 293 33.71 -2.41 37.19
CA VAL A 293 34.34 -2.53 38.52
C VAL A 293 35.85 -2.74 38.42
N VAL A 294 36.33 -3.57 37.48
CA VAL A 294 37.77 -3.77 37.24
C VAL A 294 38.44 -2.48 36.79
N ILE A 295 37.82 -1.73 35.87
CA ILE A 295 38.33 -0.44 35.39
C ILE A 295 38.39 0.59 36.53
N ILE A 296 37.34 0.69 37.35
CA ILE A 296 37.30 1.61 38.51
C ILE A 296 38.39 1.25 39.53
N SER A 297 38.58 -0.04 39.82
CA SER A 297 39.64 -0.51 40.72
C SER A 297 41.05 -0.17 40.20
N TRP A 298 41.28 -0.38 38.90
CA TRP A 298 42.54 -0.02 38.22
C TRP A 298 42.81 1.49 38.26
N VAL A 299 41.80 2.32 37.96
CA VAL A 299 41.91 3.79 38.06
C VAL A 299 42.19 4.22 39.50
N MET A 300 41.51 3.64 40.50
CA MET A 300 41.77 3.93 41.92
C MET A 300 43.20 3.59 42.32
N MET A 301 43.73 2.44 41.90
CA MET A 301 45.12 2.05 42.15
C MET A 301 46.12 3.02 41.50
N PHE A 302 45.87 3.44 40.25
CA PHE A 302 46.68 4.45 39.57
C PHE A 302 46.63 5.83 40.24
N LEU A 303 45.46 6.25 40.75
CA LEU A 303 45.34 7.48 41.53
C LEU A 303 46.11 7.38 42.85
N MET A 304 46.04 6.24 43.55
CA MET A 304 46.75 6.01 44.82
C MET A 304 48.28 6.10 44.63
N ILE A 305 48.81 5.46 43.58
CA ILE A 305 50.23 5.54 43.16
C ILE A 305 50.66 6.94 42.72
N LYS A 306 49.72 7.80 42.28
CA LYS A 306 50.00 9.15 41.78
C LYS A 306 49.76 10.26 42.82
N VAL A 307 49.20 9.90 43.98
CA VAL A 307 48.95 10.77 45.15
C VAL A 307 49.95 10.51 46.29
N THR A 308 50.54 9.31 46.32
CA THR A 308 51.61 8.91 47.25
C THR A 308 52.99 9.29 46.72
#